data_AF-A0A1R4KUH8-F1
#
_entry.id   AF-A0A1R4KUH8-F1
#
_cell.length_a   1.000
_cell.length_b   1.000
_cell.length_c   1.000
_cell.angle_alpha   90.00
_cell.angle_beta   90.00
_cell.angle_gamma   90.00
#
_symmetry.space_group_name_H-M   'P 1'
#
loop_
_entity.id
_entity.type
_entity.pdbx_description
1 polymer ?
#
loop_
_entity_poly.entity_id
_entity_poly.type
_entity_poly.pdbx_seq_one_letter_code
_entity_poly.pdbx_strand_id
1 'polypeptide(L)'
;MLGLYVKTNSSGIGITYGHLSRIIARKGELLAAGSPIGISGSTGRVTGEHLHLSMQYNGSYLPPLEFLRRALPQAQQHTSILTH
;
A
#
# COMPACT_ATOMS: atom_id res chain seq x y z
N MET A 1 15.48 6.44 -0.93
CA MET A 1 14.61 7.62 -0.66
C MET A 1 13.26 7.35 -1.32
N LEU A 2 12.15 7.56 -0.61
CA LEU A 2 10.81 7.12 -1.03
C LEU A 2 10.15 7.97 -2.11
N GLY A 3 10.64 9.18 -2.40
CA GLY A 3 9.94 10.09 -3.32
C GLY A 3 8.60 10.54 -2.76
N LEU A 4 7.56 10.59 -3.58
CA LEU A 4 6.19 10.83 -3.13
C LEU A 4 5.66 9.61 -2.39
N TYR A 5 5.03 9.85 -1.24
CA TYR A 5 4.47 8.78 -0.43
C TYR A 5 3.22 9.19 0.32
N VAL A 6 2.41 8.20 0.69
CA VAL A 6 1.29 8.31 1.62
C VAL A 6 1.56 7.41 2.81
N LYS A 7 1.29 7.92 4.02
CA LYS A 7 1.36 7.13 5.26
C LYS A 7 -0.01 7.10 5.91
N THR A 8 -0.53 5.90 6.15
CA THR A 8 -1.75 5.68 6.93
C THR A 8 -1.39 5.24 8.34
N ASN A 9 -2.29 5.49 9.28
CA ASN A 9 -2.20 4.95 10.63
C ASN A 9 -3.61 4.59 11.10
N SER A 10 -3.83 3.33 11.43
CA SER A 10 -5.08 2.86 12.03
C SER A 10 -4.76 1.85 13.11
N SER A 11 -5.27 2.08 14.33
CA SER A 11 -5.17 1.13 15.45
C SER A 11 -3.73 0.65 15.74
N GLY A 12 -2.75 1.55 15.64
CA GLY A 12 -1.33 1.23 15.87
C GLY A 12 -0.60 0.61 14.67
N ILE A 13 -1.30 0.37 13.55
CA ILE A 13 -0.74 -0.11 12.29
C ILE A 13 -0.48 1.07 11.37
N GLY A 14 0.79 1.35 11.11
CA GLY A 14 1.23 2.31 10.10
C GLY A 14 1.58 1.62 8.79
N ILE A 15 1.03 2.11 7.67
CA ILE A 15 1.39 1.61 6.33
C ILE A 15 1.94 2.77 5.51
N THR A 16 3.06 2.55 4.82
CA THR A 16 3.67 3.53 3.92
C THR A 16 3.64 3.01 2.49
N TYR A 17 3.14 3.85 1.59
CA TYR A 17 3.07 3.62 0.15
C TYR A 17 4.00 4.64 -0.52
N GLY A 18 5.15 4.19 -1.03
CA GLY A 18 6.19 5.05 -1.60
C GLY A 18 6.41 4.85 -3.11
N HIS A 19 7.27 5.68 -3.67
CA HIS A 19 7.59 5.77 -5.10
C HIS A 19 6.41 6.17 -5.98
N LEU A 20 5.42 6.88 -5.42
CA LEU A 20 4.21 7.25 -6.14
C LEU A 20 4.54 8.24 -7.27
N SER A 21 3.86 8.13 -8.41
CA SER A 21 3.88 9.16 -9.47
C SER A 21 2.90 10.30 -9.16
N ARG A 22 1.81 9.98 -8.45
CA ARG A 22 0.76 10.93 -8.07
C ARG A 22 0.11 10.53 -6.75
N ILE A 23 -0.17 11.53 -5.91
CA ILE A 23 -0.97 11.38 -4.69
C ILE A 23 -2.40 11.86 -4.99
N ILE A 24 -3.39 11.06 -4.58
CA ILE A 24 -4.82 11.38 -4.71
C ILE A 24 -5.41 11.76 -3.36
N ALA A 25 -5.00 11.06 -2.29
CA ALA A 25 -5.47 11.31 -0.93
C ALA A 25 -4.92 12.61 -0.33
N ARG A 26 -5.68 13.19 0.60
CA ARG A 26 -5.31 14.41 1.32
C ARG A 26 -4.87 14.10 2.74
N LYS A 27 -3.99 14.94 3.29
CA LYS A 27 -3.56 14.82 4.69
C LYS A 27 -4.77 15.00 5.61
N GLY A 28 -4.97 14.05 6.53
CA GLY A 28 -6.09 14.05 7.49
C GLY A 28 -7.39 13.46 6.94
N GLU A 29 -7.41 13.01 5.69
CA GLU A 29 -8.56 12.34 5.11
C GLU A 29 -8.83 10.98 5.78
N LEU A 30 -10.09 10.72 6.11
CA LEU A 30 -10.54 9.41 6.60
C LEU A 30 -10.78 8.51 5.39
N LEU A 31 -10.00 7.44 5.28
CA LEU A 31 -10.04 6.51 4.16
C LEU A 31 -10.60 5.16 4.62
N ALA A 32 -11.46 4.57 3.79
CA ALA A 32 -11.90 3.19 3.97
C ALA A 32 -10.90 2.22 3.31
N ALA A 33 -10.93 0.95 3.69
CA ALA A 33 -10.18 -0.07 2.97
C ALA A 33 -10.65 -0.13 1.51
N GLY A 34 -9.71 -0.13 0.56
CA GLY A 34 -9.98 -0.08 -0.87
C GLY A 34 -10.08 1.33 -1.47
N SER A 35 -10.03 2.39 -0.67
CA SER A 35 -9.99 3.77 -1.19
C SER A 35 -8.70 4.03 -1.99
N PRO A 36 -8.78 4.63 -3.19
CA PRO A 36 -7.60 5.05 -3.94
C PRO A 36 -6.82 6.13 -3.20
N ILE A 37 -5.50 5.94 -3.05
CA ILE A 37 -4.62 6.90 -2.36
C ILE A 37 -3.59 7.57 -3.28
N GLY A 38 -3.29 6.94 -4.42
CA GLY A 38 -2.28 7.39 -5.36
C GLY A 38 -2.04 6.38 -6.48
N ILE A 39 -1.10 6.72 -7.36
CA ILE A 39 -0.66 5.89 -8.48
C ILE A 39 0.82 5.57 -8.26
N SER A 40 1.22 4.30 -8.42
CA SER A 40 2.64 3.90 -8.36
C SER A 40 3.47 4.59 -9.45
N GLY A 41 4.78 4.59 -9.30
CA GLY A 41 5.67 5.24 -10.25
C GLY A 41 7.13 5.03 -9.89
N SER A 42 7.95 6.03 -10.19
CA SER A 42 9.41 5.96 -10.06
C SER A 42 10.03 7.15 -9.31
N THR A 43 9.27 7.83 -8.44
CA THR A 43 9.82 8.98 -7.71
C THR A 43 10.78 8.55 -6.59
N GLY A 44 11.79 9.38 -6.33
CA GLY A 44 12.84 9.09 -5.34
C GLY A 44 14.02 8.33 -5.93
N ARG A 45 14.59 7.39 -5.17
CA ARG A 45 15.76 6.61 -5.61
C ARG A 45 15.36 5.18 -5.95
N VAL A 46 15.07 4.95 -7.22
CA VAL A 46 14.62 3.66 -7.78
C VAL A 46 15.22 3.43 -9.17
N THR A 47 15.24 2.17 -9.64
CA THR A 47 15.73 1.78 -10.97
C THR A 47 14.61 1.58 -11.99
N GLY A 48 13.35 1.61 -11.56
CA GLY A 48 12.17 1.40 -12.40
C GLY A 48 10.88 1.58 -11.60
N GLU A 49 9.75 1.57 -12.29
CA GLU A 49 8.43 1.78 -11.68
C GLU A 49 8.01 0.61 -10.80
N HIS A 50 7.68 0.92 -9.54
CA HIS A 50 7.13 -0.05 -8.60
C HIS A 50 6.49 0.67 -7.40
N LEU A 51 5.79 -0.09 -6.57
CA LEU A 51 5.27 0.38 -5.28
C LEU A 51 6.21 -0.05 -4.15
N HIS A 52 6.66 0.91 -3.33
CA HIS A 52 7.24 0.57 -2.03
C HIS A 52 6.14 0.45 -0.98
N LEU A 53 6.03 -0.72 -0.36
CA LEU A 53 5.08 -0.99 0.72
C LEU A 53 5.85 -1.36 1.99
N SER A 54 5.68 -0.59 3.05
CA SER A 54 6.21 -0.94 4.38
C SER A 54 5.14 -0.80 5.46
N MET A 55 5.18 -1.71 6.42
CA MET A 55 4.20 -1.82 7.49
C MET A 55 4.91 -1.79 8.84
N GLN A 56 4.31 -1.09 9.80
CA GLN A 56 4.79 -0.99 11.18
C GLN A 56 3.62 -1.22 12.13
N TYR A 57 3.84 -1.98 13.19
CA TYR A 57 2.90 -2.11 14.30
C TYR A 57 3.60 -1.68 15.59
N ASN A 58 3.06 -0.67 16.27
CA ASN A 58 3.63 -0.11 17.50
C ASN A 58 5.13 0.23 17.39
N GLY A 59 5.57 0.72 16.22
CA GLY A 59 6.96 1.13 15.96
C GLY A 59 7.87 0.02 15.45
N SER A 60 7.42 -1.24 15.42
CA SER A 60 8.18 -2.37 14.89
C SER A 60 7.78 -2.68 13.46
N TYR A 61 8.75 -2.85 12.56
CA TYR A 61 8.48 -3.24 11.17
C TYR A 61 7.90 -4.66 11.11
N LEU A 62 6.84 -4.81 10.31
CA LEU A 62 6.20 -6.09 10.04
C LEU A 62 6.51 -6.56 8.62
N PRO A 63 6.66 -7.87 8.38
CA PRO A 63 6.70 -8.43 7.02
C PRO A 63 5.34 -8.18 6.34
N PRO A 64 5.28 -7.35 5.28
CA PRO A 64 3.99 -6.94 4.71
C PRO A 64 3.18 -8.12 4.17
N LEU A 65 3.85 -9.09 3.54
CA LEU A 65 3.20 -10.22 2.90
C LEU A 65 2.50 -11.13 3.92
N GLU A 66 3.14 -11.40 5.06
CA GLU A 66 2.54 -12.21 6.12
C GLU A 66 1.34 -11.51 6.76
N PHE A 67 1.41 -10.20 6.94
CA PHE A 67 0.28 -9.43 7.45
C PHE A 67 -0.90 -9.47 6.46
N LEU A 68 -0.64 -9.17 5.18
CA LEU A 68 -1.68 -9.18 4.14
C LEU A 68 -2.34 -10.56 4.00
N ARG A 69 -1.54 -11.64 4.04
CA ARG A 69 -2.06 -13.02 3.96
C ARG A 69 -3.03 -13.36 5.10
N ARG A 70 -2.82 -12.79 6.29
CA ARG A 70 -3.68 -12.99 7.46
C ARG A 70 -4.89 -12.04 7.45
N ALA A 71 -4.72 -10.83 6.94
CA ALA A 71 -5.74 -9.78 6.95
C ALA A 71 -6.75 -9.91 5.81
N LEU A 72 -6.33 -10.47 4.67
CA LEU A 72 -7.25 -10.80 3.59
C LEU A 72 -8.10 -11.99 4.03
N PRO A 73 -9.44 -11.91 3.93
CA PRO A 73 -10.27 -13.11 3.90
C PRO A 73 -9.65 -14.04 2.87
N GLN A 74 -9.55 -15.34 3.16
CA GLN A 74 -9.09 -16.31 2.16
C GLN A 74 -10.05 -16.19 0.98
N ALA A 75 -9.63 -15.43 -0.05
CA ALA A 75 -10.44 -15.23 -1.23
C ALA A 75 -10.61 -16.63 -1.82
N GLN A 76 -11.83 -17.15 -1.75
CA GLN A 76 -12.18 -18.36 -2.47
C GLN A 76 -11.68 -18.17 -3.89
N GLN A 77 -10.82 -19.10 -4.31
CA GLN A 77 -10.14 -19.11 -5.59
C GLN A 77 -11.20 -19.21 -6.71
N HIS A 78 -11.84 -18.10 -7.06
CA HIS A 78 -12.68 -18.02 -8.25
C HIS A 78 -11.85 -17.41 -9.37
N THR A 79 -10.99 -18.25 -9.93
CA THR A 79 -10.35 -17.96 -11.20
C THR A 79 -11.43 -18.06 -12.28
N SER A 80 -11.76 -16.94 -12.90
CA SER A 80 -12.35 -16.92 -14.23
C SER A 80 -11.60 -15.89 -15.02
N ILE A 81 -10.52 -16.32 -15.67
CA ILE A 81 -9.92 -15.56 -16.76
C ILE A 81 -10.75 -15.92 -18.00
N LEU A 82 -11.70 -15.06 -18.34
CA LEU A 82 -12.28 -15.00 -19.67
C LEU A 82 -11.59 -13.84 -20.38
N THR A 83 -10.68 -14.16 -21.29
CA THR A 83 -10.14 -13.19 -22.25
C THR A 83 -10.78 -13.47 -23.60
N HIS A 84 -11.29 -12.43 -24.26
CA HIS A 84 -11.64 -12.45 -25.69
C HIS A 84 -10.40 -12.19 -26.53
#